data_AF-A0A200Q4N0-F1
#
_entry.id   AF-A0A200Q4N0-F1
#
_cell.length_a   1.000
_cell.length_b   1.000
_cell.length_c   1.000
_cell.angle_alpha   90.00
_cell.angle_beta   90.00
_cell.angle_gamma   90.00
#
_symmetry.space_group_name_H-M   'P 1'
#
loop_
_entity.id
_entity.type
_entity.pdbx_description
1 polymer ?
#
loop_
_entity_poly.entity_id
_entity_poly.type
_entity_poly.pdbx_seq_one_letter_code
_entity_poly.pdbx_strand_id
1 'polypeptide(L)'
;MVSLSTGKVIQESAILTAVVVISLTLYTFWAARRGYDFNFLGPFLFAAIMVLAVFAIIQIFFPLGRISIMIYGGLASIIFCRYIIYDTDNLIKRYSSYDEYTWAAASLYLDIINLFLSLSFFLFSSSFLAF
;
A
#
# COMPACT_ATOMS: atom_id res chain seq x y z
N MET A 1 -25.89 -5.60 -14.24
CA MET A 1 -25.65 -5.45 -12.78
C MET A 1 -24.16 -5.50 -12.41
N VAL A 2 -23.33 -6.35 -13.06
CA VAL A 2 -21.88 -6.46 -12.76
C VAL A 2 -21.04 -5.20 -13.09
N SER A 3 -21.39 -4.42 -14.12
CA SER A 3 -20.63 -3.19 -14.44
C SER A 3 -20.86 -2.06 -13.44
N LEU A 4 -22.06 -1.97 -12.86
CA LEU A 4 -22.42 -0.94 -11.88
C LEU A 4 -21.75 -1.18 -10.52
N SER A 5 -21.63 -2.44 -10.06
CA SER A 5 -20.93 -2.74 -8.81
C SER A 5 -19.42 -2.49 -8.93
N THR A 6 -18.83 -2.82 -10.09
CA THR A 6 -17.40 -2.63 -10.32
C THR A 6 -17.01 -1.15 -10.32
N GLY A 7 -17.80 -0.30 -10.98
CA GLY A 7 -17.56 1.16 -10.99
C GLY A 7 -17.64 1.77 -9.59
N LYS A 8 -18.59 1.31 -8.75
CA LYS A 8 -18.75 1.79 -7.38
C LYS A 8 -17.57 1.39 -6.48
N VAL A 9 -17.10 0.14 -6.57
CA VAL A 9 -15.95 -0.36 -5.79
C VAL A 9 -14.67 0.43 -6.12
N ILE A 10 -14.43 0.76 -7.38
CA ILE A 10 -13.27 1.53 -7.82
C ILE A 10 -13.30 2.96 -7.25
N GLN A 11 -14.49 3.58 -7.22
CA GLN A 11 -14.64 4.92 -6.63
C GLN A 11 -14.41 4.89 -5.12
N GLU A 12 -14.96 3.90 -4.43
CA GLU A 12 -14.76 3.71 -2.98
C GLU A 12 -13.28 3.47 -2.64
N SER A 13 -12.59 2.60 -3.38
CA SER A 13 -11.17 2.33 -3.17
C SER A 13 -10.30 3.55 -3.45
N ALA A 14 -10.63 4.36 -4.46
CA ALA A 14 -9.93 5.60 -4.77
C ALA A 14 -10.06 6.64 -3.64
N ILE A 15 -11.28 6.83 -3.13
CA ILE A 15 -11.52 7.74 -2.00
C ILE A 15 -10.78 7.26 -0.75
N LEU A 16 -10.84 5.96 -0.45
CA LEU A 16 -10.15 5.38 0.70
C LEU A 16 -8.62 5.56 0.58
N THR A 17 -8.06 5.29 -0.60
CA THR A 17 -6.64 5.47 -0.88
C THR A 17 -6.22 6.92 -0.68
N ALA A 18 -6.99 7.88 -1.22
CA ALA A 18 -6.69 9.29 -1.06
C ALA A 18 -6.69 9.73 0.41
N VAL A 19 -7.71 9.33 1.18
CA VAL A 19 -7.79 9.65 2.61
C VAL A 19 -6.63 9.04 3.38
N VAL A 20 -6.29 7.77 3.11
CA VAL A 20 -5.20 7.05 3.78
C VAL A 20 -3.85 7.69 3.46
N VAL A 21 -3.56 7.93 2.17
CA VAL A 21 -2.31 8.57 1.73
C VAL A 21 -2.17 9.96 2.35
N ILE A 22 -3.19 10.81 2.27
CA ILE A 22 -3.14 12.17 2.86
C ILE A 22 -2.90 12.10 4.38
N SER A 23 -3.59 11.20 5.08
CA SER A 23 -3.44 11.04 6.53
C SER A 23 -2.03 10.57 6.92
N LEU A 24 -1.49 9.58 6.21
CA LEU A 24 -0.14 9.04 6.44
C LEU A 24 0.94 10.07 6.10
N THR A 25 0.78 10.80 5.00
CA THR A 25 1.70 11.88 4.62
C THR A 25 1.71 12.99 5.67
N LEU A 26 0.54 13.44 6.14
CA LEU A 26 0.49 14.44 7.23
C LEU A 26 1.14 13.92 8.52
N TYR A 27 0.89 12.68 8.89
CA TYR A 27 1.48 12.04 10.06
C TYR A 27 3.01 11.95 9.96
N THR A 28 3.55 11.55 8.81
CA THR A 28 4.99 11.42 8.58
C THR A 28 5.69 12.76 8.58
N PHE A 29 5.13 13.79 7.94
CA PHE A 29 5.67 15.15 8.00
C PHE A 29 5.75 15.65 9.45
N TRP A 30 4.72 15.38 10.25
CA TRP A 30 4.71 15.75 11.67
C TRP A 30 5.75 14.97 12.48
N ALA A 31 5.87 13.65 12.26
CA ALA A 31 6.82 12.80 12.95
C ALA A 31 8.28 13.10 12.57
N ALA A 32 8.56 13.34 11.29
CA ALA A 32 9.88 13.73 10.78
C ALA A 32 10.31 15.08 11.37
N ARG A 33 9.40 16.07 11.47
CA ARG A 33 9.69 17.34 12.16
C ARG A 33 10.04 17.18 13.65
N ARG A 34 9.51 16.15 14.31
CA ARG A 34 9.84 15.81 15.71
C ARG A 34 11.14 15.01 15.85
N GLY A 35 11.78 14.62 14.75
CA GLY A 35 13.01 13.82 14.78
C GLY A 35 12.78 12.34 15.09
N TYR A 36 11.63 11.78 14.72
CA TYR A 36 11.44 10.32 14.83
C TYR A 36 12.31 9.57 13.79
N ASP A 37 13.04 8.57 14.27
CA ASP A 37 13.88 7.72 13.43
C ASP A 37 13.13 6.48 12.96
N PHE A 38 12.78 6.44 11.67
CA PHE A 38 12.12 5.30 11.01
C PHE A 38 13.11 4.26 10.46
N ASN A 39 14.39 4.29 10.85
CA ASN A 39 15.40 3.34 10.36
C ASN A 39 15.05 1.87 10.67
N PHE A 40 14.33 1.60 11.77
CA PHE A 40 13.89 0.25 12.11
C PHE A 40 12.83 -0.31 11.13
N LEU A 41 12.13 0.55 10.39
CA LEU A 41 11.12 0.13 9.44
C LEU A 41 11.75 -0.53 8.20
N GLY A 42 12.94 -0.10 7.75
CA GLY A 42 13.56 -0.58 6.51
C GLY A 42 13.65 -2.11 6.39
N PRO A 43 14.30 -2.83 7.34
CA PRO A 43 14.39 -4.29 7.29
C PRO A 43 13.04 -5.00 7.38
N PHE A 44 12.09 -4.45 8.16
CA PHE A 44 10.74 -5.00 8.29
C PHE A 44 9.97 -4.89 6.96
N LEU A 45 10.08 -3.76 6.28
CA LEU A 45 9.43 -3.51 4.99
C LEU A 45 9.99 -4.46 3.93
N PHE A 46 11.31 -4.62 3.85
CA PHE A 46 11.94 -5.57 2.94
C PHE A 46 11.50 -7.02 3.18
N ALA A 47 11.36 -7.44 4.43
CA ALA A 47 10.82 -8.77 4.74
C ALA A 47 9.35 -8.89 4.31
N ALA A 48 8.54 -7.84 4.55
CA ALA A 48 7.12 -7.84 4.22
C ALA A 48 6.86 -7.95 2.70
N ILE A 49 7.65 -7.26 1.87
CA ILE A 49 7.49 -7.34 0.41
C ILE A 49 7.89 -8.72 -0.13
N MET A 50 8.92 -9.35 0.46
CA MET A 50 9.32 -10.72 0.10
C MET A 50 8.22 -11.73 0.45
N VAL A 51 7.57 -11.57 1.60
CA VAL A 51 6.41 -12.40 1.98
C VAL A 51 5.25 -12.22 1.00
N LEU A 52 4.91 -10.97 0.65
CA LEU A 52 3.86 -10.72 -0.35
C LEU A 52 4.19 -11.32 -1.71
N ALA A 53 5.44 -11.19 -2.16
CA ALA A 53 5.89 -11.74 -3.44
C ALA A 53 5.81 -13.28 -3.47
N VAL A 54 6.29 -13.95 -2.43
CA VAL A 54 6.19 -15.43 -2.31
C VAL A 54 4.73 -15.86 -2.26
N PHE A 55 3.89 -15.15 -1.48
CA PHE A 55 2.46 -15.46 -1.39
C PHE A 55 1.75 -15.30 -2.74
N ALA A 56 2.06 -14.25 -3.50
CA ALA A 56 1.54 -14.04 -4.85
C ALA A 56 1.93 -15.20 -5.79
N ILE A 57 3.17 -15.68 -5.74
CA ILE A 57 3.62 -16.84 -6.53
C ILE A 57 2.85 -18.11 -6.12
N ILE A 58 2.71 -18.37 -4.81
CA ILE A 58 1.96 -19.53 -4.33
C ILE A 58 0.52 -19.48 -4.83
N GLN A 59 -0.11 -18.30 -4.83
CA GLN A 59 -1.49 -18.13 -5.26
C GLN A 59 -1.69 -18.40 -6.76
N ILE A 60 -0.66 -18.23 -7.59
CA ILE A 60 -0.68 -18.59 -9.03
C ILE A 60 -0.75 -20.12 -9.20
N PHE A 61 0.02 -20.88 -8.42
CA PHE A 61 0.04 -22.34 -8.51
C PHE A 61 -1.12 -23.01 -7.75
N PHE A 62 -1.54 -22.40 -6.65
CA PHE A 62 -2.60 -22.88 -5.78
C PHE A 62 -3.59 -21.74 -5.51
N PRO A 63 -4.69 -21.63 -6.30
CA PRO A 63 -5.73 -20.65 -6.04
C PRO A 63 -6.48 -21.02 -4.76
N LEU A 64 -5.91 -20.60 -3.63
CA LEU A 64 -6.57 -20.60 -2.33
C LEU A 64 -7.82 -19.74 -2.49
N GLY A 65 -9.00 -20.26 -2.13
CA GLY A 65 -10.29 -19.65 -2.46
C GLY A 65 -10.43 -18.16 -2.07
N ARG A 66 -11.58 -17.56 -2.42
CA ARG A 66 -11.84 -16.10 -2.35
C ARG A 66 -11.49 -15.43 -1.02
N ILE A 67 -11.68 -16.13 0.11
CA ILE A 67 -11.34 -15.62 1.44
C ILE A 67 -9.84 -15.31 1.57
N SER A 68 -8.97 -16.12 0.96
CA SER A 68 -7.51 -15.91 1.00
C SER A 68 -7.10 -14.64 0.24
N ILE A 69 -7.74 -14.35 -0.89
CA ILE A 69 -7.52 -13.14 -1.70
C ILE A 69 -7.93 -11.91 -0.90
N MET A 70 -9.05 -11.98 -0.17
CA MET A 70 -9.48 -10.90 0.71
C MET A 70 -8.46 -10.63 1.82
N ILE A 71 -8.00 -11.68 2.53
CA ILE A 71 -6.99 -11.53 3.59
C ILE A 71 -5.68 -10.98 3.01
N TYR A 72 -5.27 -11.44 1.83
CA TYR A 72 -4.09 -10.95 1.14
C TYR A 72 -4.20 -9.46 0.80
N GLY A 73 -5.31 -9.00 0.22
CA GLY A 73 -5.53 -7.58 -0.07
C GLY A 73 -5.49 -6.71 1.20
N GLY A 74 -6.09 -7.20 2.29
CA GLY A 74 -6.03 -6.54 3.60
C GLY A 74 -4.61 -6.43 4.15
N LEU A 75 -3.86 -7.53 4.22
CA LEU A 75 -2.47 -7.53 4.69
C LEU A 75 -1.56 -6.67 3.82
N ALA A 76 -1.70 -6.78 2.50
CA ALA A 76 -0.95 -5.97 1.54
C ALA A 76 -1.21 -4.47 1.76
N SER A 77 -2.47 -4.05 1.93
CA SER A 77 -2.79 -2.64 2.18
C SER A 77 -2.11 -2.08 3.43
N ILE A 78 -2.07 -2.84 4.54
CA ILE A 78 -1.39 -2.42 5.77
C ILE A 78 0.12 -2.28 5.55
N ILE A 79 0.72 -3.19 4.78
CA ILE A 79 2.15 -3.16 4.44
C ILE A 79 2.45 -1.92 3.58
N PHE A 80 1.65 -1.66 2.53
CA PHE A 80 1.84 -0.49 1.68
C PHE A 80 1.61 0.84 2.44
N CYS A 81 0.71 0.88 3.42
CA CYS A 81 0.58 2.02 4.33
C CYS A 81 1.89 2.33 5.07
N ARG A 82 2.58 1.29 5.57
CA ARG A 82 3.88 1.46 6.23
C ARG A 82 4.99 1.87 5.26
N TYR A 83 4.94 1.38 4.03
CA TYR A 83 5.83 1.78 2.95
C TYR A 83 5.72 3.27 2.62
N ILE A 84 4.49 3.80 2.49
CA ILE A 84 4.26 5.23 2.32
C ILE A 84 4.91 6.05 3.45
N ILE A 85 4.83 5.58 4.70
CA ILE A 85 5.48 6.27 5.83
C ILE A 85 6.99 6.33 5.65
N TYR A 86 7.60 5.19 5.33
CA TYR A 86 9.04 5.05 5.19
C TYR A 86 9.57 5.84 3.99
N ASP A 87 8.91 5.75 2.83
CA ASP A 87 9.31 6.44 1.62
C ASP A 87 9.11 7.95 1.73
N THR A 88 8.06 8.40 2.43
CA THR A 88 7.86 9.84 2.73
C THR A 88 8.94 10.36 3.68
N ASP A 89 9.30 9.61 4.73
CA ASP A 89 10.41 9.98 5.63
C ASP A 89 11.75 10.03 4.87
N ASN A 90 11.99 9.08 3.98
CA ASN A 90 13.19 9.03 3.14
C ASN A 90 13.25 10.21 2.16
N LEU A 91 12.12 10.61 1.57
CA LEU A 91 12.00 11.83 0.75
C LEU A 91 12.33 13.10 1.56
N ILE A 92 11.88 13.17 2.82
CA ILE A 92 12.15 14.31 3.72
C ILE A 92 13.62 14.30 4.18
N LYS A 93 14.29 13.15 4.32
CA LYS A 93 15.68 13.13 4.82
C LYS A 93 16.72 13.38 3.72
N ARG A 94 16.40 13.09 2.45
CA ARG A 94 17.37 13.12 1.32
C ARG A 94 17.45 14.45 0.56
N TYR A 95 17.45 15.59 1.25
CA TYR A 95 17.48 16.93 0.63
C TYR A 95 18.77 17.32 -0.14
N SER A 96 19.74 16.42 -0.35
CA SER A 96 21.09 16.81 -0.81
C SER A 96 21.45 16.45 -2.26
N SER A 97 20.76 15.50 -2.89
CA SER A 97 21.08 15.02 -4.25
C SER A 97 19.83 14.89 -5.12
N TYR A 98 19.78 15.59 -6.25
CA TYR A 98 18.65 15.59 -7.19
C TYR A 98 18.31 14.18 -7.75
N ASP A 99 19.32 13.33 -7.95
CA ASP A 99 19.13 11.98 -8.49
C ASP A 99 18.40 11.05 -7.51
N GLU A 100 18.66 11.20 -6.21
CA GLU A 100 18.04 10.38 -5.17
C GLU A 100 16.60 10.77 -4.88
N TYR A 101 16.26 12.05 -5.05
CA TYR A 101 14.89 12.54 -4.94
C TYR A 101 13.98 11.88 -5.98
N THR A 102 14.43 11.78 -7.23
CA THR A 102 13.65 11.18 -8.32
C THR A 102 13.34 9.71 -8.03
N TRP A 103 14.32 8.97 -7.52
CA TRP A 103 14.13 7.57 -7.13
C TRP A 103 13.16 7.41 -5.96
N ALA A 104 13.29 8.24 -4.92
CA ALA A 104 12.41 8.17 -3.76
C ALA A 104 10.95 8.54 -4.11
N ALA A 105 10.76 9.51 -5.01
CA ALA A 105 9.44 9.86 -5.52
C ALA A 105 8.82 8.75 -6.38
N ALA A 106 9.63 8.05 -7.18
CA ALA A 106 9.17 6.91 -7.97
C ALA A 106 8.73 5.75 -7.07
N SER A 107 9.47 5.42 -6.02
CA SER A 107 9.09 4.38 -5.05
C SER A 107 7.79 4.72 -4.33
N LEU A 108 7.65 5.97 -3.83
CA LEU A 108 6.42 6.44 -3.21
C LEU A 108 5.21 6.30 -4.16
N TYR A 109 5.40 6.61 -5.44
CA TYR A 109 4.34 6.46 -6.45
C TYR A 109 3.92 5.00 -6.62
N LEU A 110 4.88 4.07 -6.66
CA LEU A 110 4.59 2.63 -6.73
C LEU A 110 3.83 2.15 -5.51
N ASP A 111 4.17 2.64 -4.32
CA ASP A 111 3.46 2.28 -3.08
C ASP A 111 2.01 2.75 -3.07
N ILE A 112 1.74 3.96 -3.58
CA ILE A 112 0.38 4.49 -3.70
C ILE A 112 -0.45 3.64 -4.68
N ILE A 113 0.12 3.26 -5.83
CA ILE A 113 -0.56 2.38 -6.79
C ILE A 113 -0.85 1.01 -6.16
N ASN A 114 0.14 0.43 -5.49
CA ASN A 114 -0.02 -0.88 -4.88
C ASN A 114 -1.04 -0.87 -3.73
N LEU A 115 -1.09 0.20 -2.95
CA LEU A 115 -2.12 0.43 -1.95
C LEU A 115 -3.51 0.49 -2.61
N PHE A 116 -3.65 1.27 -3.69
CA PHE A 116 -4.92 1.36 -4.42
C PHE A 116 -5.38 0.01 -4.97
N LEU A 117 -4.48 -0.76 -5.57
CA LEU A 117 -4.78 -2.09 -6.08
C LEU A 117 -5.18 -3.04 -4.95
N SER A 118 -4.44 -3.07 -3.85
CA SER A 118 -4.73 -3.95 -2.70
C SER A 118 -6.10 -3.66 -2.07
N LEU A 119 -6.46 -2.38 -1.92
CA LEU A 119 -7.78 -1.96 -1.45
C LEU A 119 -8.90 -2.29 -2.44
N SER A 120 -8.64 -2.12 -3.73
CA SER A 120 -9.59 -2.47 -4.78
C SER A 120 -9.87 -3.98 -4.78
N PHE A 121 -8.83 -4.82 -4.66
CA PHE A 121 -9.00 -6.28 -4.54
C PHE A 121 -9.73 -6.68 -3.26
N PHE A 122 -9.41 -6.05 -2.14
CA PHE A 122 -10.08 -6.28 -0.86
C PHE A 122 -11.58 -5.98 -0.94
N LEU A 123 -11.96 -4.79 -1.40
CA LEU A 123 -13.35 -4.35 -1.54
C LEU A 123 -14.12 -5.14 -2.61
N PHE A 124 -13.45 -5.52 -3.69
CA PHE A 124 -14.05 -6.36 -4.71
C PHE A 124 -14.38 -7.75 -4.16
N SER A 125 -13.46 -8.38 -3.43
CA SER A 125 -13.69 -9.71 -2.86
C SER A 125 -14.75 -9.72 -1.75
N SER A 126 -14.84 -8.66 -0.94
CA SER A 126 -15.85 -8.56 0.13
C SER A 126 -17.27 -8.34 -0.41
N SER A 127 -17.40 -7.54 -1.48
CA SER A 127 -18.69 -7.26 -2.12
C SER A 127 -19.38 -8.52 -2.69
N PHE A 128 -18.61 -9.55 -3.06
CA PHE A 128 -19.14 -10.83 -3.53
C PHE A 128 -19.44 -11.84 -2.42
N LEU A 129 -18.88 -11.67 -1.23
CA LEU A 129 -19.19 -12.49 -0.05
C LEU A 129 -20.49 -12.04 0.64
N ALA A 130 -20.97 -10.83 0.32
CA ALA A 130 -22.21 -10.27 0.86
C ALA A 130 -23.49 -10.76 0.14
N PHE A 131 -23.36 -11.69 -0.81
CA PHE A 131 -24.44 -12.35 -1.57
C PHE A 131 -24.26 -13.87 -1.56
#